data_AF-A0A2N2SGW8-F1
#
_entry.id   AF-A0A2N2SGW8-F1
#
_cell.length_a   1.000
_cell.length_b   1.000
_cell.length_c   1.000
_cell.angle_alpha   90.00
_cell.angle_beta   90.00
_cell.angle_gamma   90.00
#
_symmetry.space_group_name_H-M   'P 1'
#
loop_
_entity.id
_entity.type
_entity.pdbx_description
1 polymer ?
#
loop_
_entity_poly.entity_id
_entity_poly.type
_entity_poly.pdbx_seq_one_letter_code
_entity_poly.pdbx_strand_id
1 'polypeptide(L)'
;MRHLLLTLILAVPILLNAAAYATTVVTTPQVRAELLAHAPDGVAVGKPLWVGLQLQHQPHWHTYWKNPGDSGLPTTFEWNLPPGVVAGEIDWPAARALPFGPLVNYGYEGTVLLPVALTLPADFDASTVDLRLRADWLVCKESCIPESGEFTLSLPLGPAIGTHRAAFDSSLDARPRSLAGVESEARVVGGTLLTTVRGLPEGLVGRDAQFLPETEGLINHAAPIVQRWHEGAWEARIAPSAQRSSSPALLSAVMLFDDRALRVQARVEGWDTPGTVAAPSAGAAVAALPGSAATGSAAHTVTGIGAALLLALFGGALLNLMPCVFPILSLKVLGFARHASDRRQLAIGGVAYGAGVVLSFLALAGALLGLRAAGAQLGWGFQLQEPGFIAALALLFTLIGLNLAGVFELRTVLPGSAAGWQLRHPAADAFLTGILAVAIASPCTAPFMGAALGFALTLFFFVPHIELVRGL
;
A
#
# COMPACT_ATOMS: atom_id res chain seq x y z
N MET A 1 -41.00 -25.69 31.08
CA MET A 1 -40.52 -26.82 30.22
C MET A 1 -39.96 -26.31 28.89
N ARG A 2 -38.97 -25.39 28.90
CA ARG A 2 -38.37 -24.82 27.67
C ARG A 2 -36.89 -24.42 27.85
N HIS A 3 -36.21 -24.99 28.84
CA HIS A 3 -34.80 -24.72 29.16
C HIS A 3 -33.93 -25.98 29.26
N LEU A 4 -34.45 -27.14 28.85
CA LEU A 4 -33.74 -28.43 28.99
C LEU A 4 -33.18 -29.00 27.67
N LEU A 5 -33.25 -28.25 26.57
CA LEU A 5 -32.86 -28.74 25.23
C LEU A 5 -31.57 -28.08 24.67
N LEU A 6 -30.83 -27.32 25.48
CA LEU A 6 -29.64 -26.59 25.01
C LEU A 6 -28.29 -27.21 25.44
N THR A 7 -28.30 -28.39 26.03
CA THR A 7 -27.11 -29.03 26.65
C THR A 7 -26.74 -30.37 26.02
N LEU A 8 -26.79 -30.48 24.69
CA LEU A 8 -26.30 -31.70 24.00
C LEU A 8 -25.77 -31.49 22.58
N ILE A 9 -25.02 -30.41 22.31
CA ILE A 9 -24.23 -30.26 21.06
C ILE A 9 -22.87 -29.60 21.33
N LEU A 10 -22.16 -30.02 22.38
CA LEU A 10 -20.79 -29.52 22.62
C LEU A 10 -19.92 -30.62 23.24
N ALA A 11 -19.48 -31.58 22.43
CA ALA A 11 -18.26 -32.38 22.65
C ALA A 11 -18.12 -33.45 21.56
N VAL A 12 -17.78 -33.04 20.35
CA VAL A 12 -16.93 -33.89 19.50
C VAL A 12 -15.63 -33.12 19.37
N PRO A 13 -14.56 -33.47 20.10
CA PRO A 13 -13.26 -32.93 19.80
C PRO A 13 -12.85 -33.56 18.48
N ILE A 14 -13.05 -32.81 17.40
CA ILE A 14 -12.40 -33.08 16.14
C ILE A 14 -10.91 -32.82 16.40
N LEU A 15 -10.21 -33.85 16.85
CA LEU A 15 -8.76 -33.98 16.71
C LEU A 15 -8.48 -34.08 15.21
N LEU A 16 -8.60 -32.96 14.50
CA LEU A 16 -7.87 -32.76 13.26
C LEU A 16 -6.41 -32.65 13.70
N ASN A 17 -5.75 -33.80 13.76
CA ASN A 17 -4.31 -33.86 13.76
C ASN A 17 -3.89 -33.24 12.42
N ALA A 18 -3.64 -31.92 12.42
CA ALA A 18 -2.92 -31.27 11.34
C ALA A 18 -1.54 -31.91 11.35
N ALA A 19 -1.40 -33.02 10.65
CA ALA A 19 -0.11 -33.45 10.16
C ALA A 19 0.37 -32.26 9.34
N ALA A 20 1.25 -31.44 9.94
CA ALA A 20 1.98 -30.43 9.22
C ALA A 20 2.76 -31.20 8.16
N TYR A 21 2.23 -31.23 6.94
CA TYR A 21 2.94 -31.79 5.81
C TYR A 21 4.19 -30.94 5.68
N ALA A 22 5.35 -31.55 5.94
CA ALA A 22 6.64 -30.93 5.70
C ALA A 22 6.72 -30.68 4.19
N THR A 23 6.39 -29.46 3.79
CA THR A 23 6.48 -29.02 2.41
C THR A 23 7.65 -28.07 2.27
N THR A 24 8.48 -28.34 1.27
CA THR A 24 9.52 -27.40 0.84
C THR A 24 9.00 -26.50 -0.28
N VAL A 25 7.81 -26.76 -0.83
CA VAL A 25 7.26 -26.07 -1.99
C VAL A 25 5.84 -25.59 -1.71
N VAL A 26 5.57 -24.33 -2.04
CA VAL A 26 4.22 -23.76 -2.07
C VAL A 26 4.01 -23.23 -3.49
N THR A 27 2.90 -23.60 -4.12
CA THR A 27 2.57 -23.15 -5.47
C THR A 27 1.23 -22.43 -5.45
N THR A 28 1.24 -21.18 -5.87
CA THR A 28 0.06 -20.37 -6.16
C THR A 28 -0.12 -20.27 -7.68
N PRO A 29 -1.26 -19.76 -8.17
CA PRO A 29 -1.41 -19.45 -9.59
C PRO A 29 -0.37 -18.47 -10.16
N GLN A 30 0.34 -17.70 -9.31
CA GLN A 30 1.24 -16.62 -9.70
C GLN A 30 2.71 -16.96 -9.47
N VAL A 31 3.02 -17.73 -8.42
CA VAL A 31 4.40 -18.02 -8.00
C VAL A 31 4.53 -19.46 -7.53
N ARG A 32 5.62 -20.12 -7.93
CA ARG A 32 6.12 -21.32 -7.27
C ARG A 32 7.24 -20.91 -6.31
N ALA A 33 6.97 -21.01 -5.02
CA ALA A 33 7.91 -20.72 -3.94
C ALA A 33 8.52 -22.03 -3.43
N GLU A 34 9.84 -22.11 -3.29
CA GLU A 34 10.53 -23.30 -2.81
C GLU A 34 11.68 -22.95 -1.85
N LEU A 35 11.71 -23.60 -0.68
CA LEU A 35 12.79 -23.47 0.28
C LEU A 35 13.94 -24.42 -0.09
N LEU A 36 15.09 -23.85 -0.39
CA LEU A 36 16.30 -24.54 -0.83
C LEU A 36 17.41 -24.44 0.23
N ALA A 37 18.33 -25.40 0.23
CA ALA A 37 19.56 -25.34 1.03
C ALA A 37 20.81 -25.53 0.16
N HIS A 38 21.91 -24.93 0.60
CA HIS A 38 23.23 -25.04 0.02
C HIS A 38 24.30 -25.06 1.12
N ALA A 39 25.03 -26.18 1.20
CA ALA A 39 26.08 -26.42 2.18
C ALA A 39 27.22 -27.19 1.47
N PRO A 40 28.06 -26.50 0.68
CA PRO A 40 29.04 -27.16 -0.19
C PRO A 40 30.11 -27.93 0.60
N ASP A 41 30.40 -27.51 1.83
CA ASP A 41 31.38 -28.11 2.73
C ASP A 41 30.76 -29.03 3.79
N GLY A 42 29.49 -29.37 3.63
CA GLY A 42 28.71 -30.12 4.63
C GLY A 42 28.01 -29.21 5.64
N VAL A 43 26.93 -29.73 6.22
CA VAL A 43 26.22 -29.07 7.33
C VAL A 43 26.99 -29.35 8.62
N ALA A 44 27.70 -28.34 9.14
CA ALA A 44 28.47 -28.44 10.39
C ALA A 44 28.72 -27.06 11.02
N VAL A 45 29.08 -27.07 12.31
CA VAL A 45 29.50 -25.87 13.04
C VAL A 45 30.69 -25.19 12.36
N GLY A 46 30.62 -23.88 12.18
CA GLY A 46 31.67 -23.08 11.55
C GLY A 46 31.81 -23.27 10.03
N LYS A 47 30.93 -24.04 9.38
CA LYS A 47 30.87 -24.19 7.93
C LYS A 47 29.80 -23.29 7.32
N PRO A 48 29.97 -22.78 6.08
CA PRO A 48 28.93 -22.02 5.41
C PRO A 48 27.68 -22.86 5.18
N LEU A 49 26.56 -22.46 5.78
CA LEU A 49 25.24 -23.01 5.54
C LEU A 49 24.34 -21.89 5.02
N TRP A 50 23.84 -22.06 3.80
CA TRP A 50 22.88 -21.16 3.19
C TRP A 50 21.54 -21.86 3.02
N VAL A 51 20.48 -21.11 3.29
CA VAL A 51 19.11 -21.48 2.95
C VAL A 51 18.47 -20.34 2.20
N GLY A 52 17.49 -20.58 1.36
CA GLY A 52 16.87 -19.50 0.62
C GLY A 52 15.54 -19.86 0.02
N LEU A 53 14.67 -18.86 -0.06
CA LEU A 53 13.39 -18.99 -0.75
C LEU A 53 13.57 -18.65 -2.22
N GLN A 54 13.38 -19.64 -3.09
CA GLN A 54 13.30 -19.41 -4.53
C GLN A 54 11.86 -19.06 -4.91
N LEU A 55 11.69 -17.91 -5.56
CA LEU A 55 10.42 -17.46 -6.11
C LEU A 55 10.49 -17.53 -7.63
N GLN A 56 9.77 -18.48 -8.21
CA GLN A 56 9.60 -18.60 -9.66
C GLN A 56 8.25 -17.98 -10.05
N HIS A 57 8.29 -16.83 -10.68
CA HIS A 57 7.11 -16.07 -11.09
C HIS A 57 6.55 -16.61 -12.41
N GLN A 58 5.22 -16.62 -12.53
CA GLN A 58 4.58 -16.74 -13.83
C GLN A 58 4.94 -15.54 -14.73
N PRO A 59 4.83 -15.67 -16.07
CA PRO A 59 5.16 -14.57 -16.98
C PRO A 59 4.44 -13.27 -16.64
N HIS A 60 5.20 -12.17 -16.62
CA HIS A 60 4.75 -10.81 -16.30
C HIS A 60 4.33 -10.58 -14.84
N TRP A 61 4.53 -11.54 -13.95
CA TRP A 61 4.40 -11.34 -12.51
C TRP A 61 5.76 -11.03 -11.88
N HIS A 62 5.75 -10.21 -10.85
CA HIS A 62 6.94 -9.85 -10.09
C HIS A 62 6.70 -9.82 -8.59
N THR A 63 7.78 -9.96 -7.83
CA THR A 63 7.86 -9.65 -6.39
C THR A 63 8.85 -8.53 -6.15
N TYR A 64 8.86 -8.00 -4.93
CA TYR A 64 9.56 -6.76 -4.61
C TYR A 64 10.90 -6.98 -3.94
N TRP A 65 11.78 -5.99 -4.12
CA TRP A 65 13.02 -5.85 -3.39
C TRP A 65 12.78 -5.30 -1.97
N LYS A 66 13.83 -5.27 -1.15
CA LYS A 66 13.78 -4.71 0.22
C LYS A 66 13.21 -3.29 0.29
N ASN A 67 13.49 -2.46 -0.72
CA ASN A 67 12.76 -1.24 -0.97
C ASN A 67 11.87 -1.49 -2.18
N PRO A 68 10.54 -1.53 -2.03
CA PRO A 68 9.63 -1.88 -3.12
C PRO A 68 9.44 -0.75 -4.14
N GLY A 69 9.87 0.48 -3.86
CA GLY A 69 9.59 1.66 -4.68
C GLY A 69 8.26 2.32 -4.29
N ASP A 70 7.49 2.78 -5.28
CA ASP A 70 6.29 3.60 -5.04
C ASP A 70 5.09 2.81 -4.46
N SER A 71 4.91 1.55 -4.86
CA SER A 71 3.73 0.75 -4.48
C SER A 71 4.04 -0.74 -4.42
N GLY A 72 4.52 -1.22 -3.27
CA GLY A 72 4.74 -2.65 -3.05
C GLY A 72 5.11 -2.96 -1.60
N LEU A 73 5.40 -4.23 -1.32
CA LEU A 73 5.87 -4.70 -0.02
C LEU A 73 6.99 -5.74 -0.21
N PRO A 74 8.09 -5.63 0.54
CA PRO A 74 9.19 -6.59 0.46
C PRO A 74 8.76 -7.98 0.95
N THR A 75 9.47 -9.01 0.50
CA THR A 75 9.33 -10.36 1.06
C THR A 75 9.90 -10.40 2.48
N THR A 76 9.15 -10.99 3.42
CA THR A 76 9.53 -11.12 4.83
C THR A 76 9.64 -12.57 5.25
N PHE A 77 10.63 -12.87 6.11
CA PHE A 77 10.87 -14.20 6.64
C PHE A 77 10.70 -14.22 8.16
N GLU A 78 9.85 -15.13 8.64
CA GLU A 78 9.70 -15.46 10.05
C GLU A 78 10.21 -16.88 10.28
N TRP A 79 11.36 -16.97 10.95
CA TRP A 79 12.04 -18.23 11.19
C TRP A 79 11.65 -18.87 12.53
N ASN A 80 11.44 -20.18 12.51
CA ASN A 80 11.43 -21.02 13.70
C ASN A 80 12.56 -22.05 13.56
N LEU A 81 13.64 -21.82 14.31
CA LEU A 81 14.91 -22.53 14.21
C LEU A 81 15.20 -23.31 15.49
N PRO A 82 16.07 -24.33 15.43
CA PRO A 82 16.53 -25.02 16.62
C PRO A 82 17.24 -24.05 17.58
N PRO A 83 17.28 -24.35 18.89
CA PRO A 83 17.94 -23.50 19.87
C PRO A 83 19.36 -23.12 19.48
N GLY A 84 19.68 -21.82 19.56
CA GLY A 84 21.01 -21.28 19.27
C GLY A 84 21.36 -21.14 17.78
N VAL A 85 20.57 -21.70 16.86
CA VAL A 85 20.75 -21.46 15.41
C VAL A 85 20.22 -20.07 15.06
N VAL A 86 21.03 -19.28 14.37
CA VAL A 86 20.69 -17.90 14.01
C VAL A 86 20.62 -17.75 12.49
N ALA A 87 19.52 -17.20 12.00
CA ALA A 87 19.39 -16.73 10.62
C ALA A 87 19.87 -15.28 10.51
N GLY A 88 20.69 -15.00 9.50
CA GLY A 88 21.04 -13.63 9.13
C GLY A 88 19.91 -12.90 8.40
N GLU A 89 20.21 -11.68 7.95
CA GLU A 89 19.35 -10.94 7.03
C GLU A 89 19.29 -11.62 5.66
N ILE A 90 18.23 -11.31 4.89
CA ILE A 90 18.14 -11.71 3.48
C ILE A 90 19.27 -11.02 2.72
N ASP A 91 20.07 -11.81 2.02
CA ASP A 91 21.16 -11.30 1.20
C ASP A 91 20.65 -10.99 -0.21
N TRP A 92 19.98 -9.85 -0.30
CA TRP A 92 19.21 -9.43 -1.46
C TRP A 92 20.08 -9.30 -2.72
N PRO A 93 19.74 -10.03 -3.80
CA PRO A 93 20.27 -9.75 -5.13
C PRO A 93 19.96 -8.32 -5.57
N ALA A 94 20.68 -7.83 -6.57
CA ALA A 94 20.36 -6.56 -7.19
C ALA A 94 18.98 -6.64 -7.87
N ALA A 95 18.09 -5.71 -7.50
CA ALA A 95 16.78 -5.58 -8.11
C ALA A 95 16.84 -4.83 -9.43
N ARG A 96 15.71 -4.79 -10.14
CA ARG A 96 15.52 -3.96 -11.34
C ARG A 96 14.41 -2.94 -11.10
N ALA A 97 14.48 -1.80 -11.78
CA ALA A 97 13.37 -0.88 -11.88
C ALA A 97 12.27 -1.48 -12.76
N LEU A 98 11.04 -1.50 -12.24
CA LEU A 98 9.83 -2.02 -12.85
C LEU A 98 8.83 -0.86 -12.98
N PRO A 99 8.75 -0.21 -14.15
CA PRO A 99 7.76 0.83 -14.40
C PRO A 99 6.35 0.28 -14.33
N PHE A 100 5.47 0.95 -13.58
CA PHE A 100 4.06 0.62 -13.44
C PHE A 100 3.21 1.88 -13.63
N GLY A 101 2.86 2.17 -14.88
CA GLY A 101 2.18 3.42 -15.22
C GLY A 101 3.06 4.63 -14.87
N PRO A 102 2.59 5.57 -14.02
CA PRO A 102 3.38 6.71 -13.56
C PRO A 102 4.30 6.37 -12.37
N LEU A 103 4.29 5.13 -11.88
CA LEU A 103 5.06 4.68 -10.72
C LEU A 103 6.26 3.86 -11.15
N VAL A 104 7.27 3.77 -10.29
CA VAL A 104 8.42 2.88 -10.45
C VAL A 104 8.60 2.06 -9.19
N ASN A 105 8.55 0.75 -9.35
CA ASN A 105 8.81 -0.23 -8.30
C ASN A 105 10.18 -0.87 -8.49
N TYR A 106 10.70 -1.49 -7.44
CA TYR A 106 11.92 -2.28 -7.51
C TYR A 106 11.64 -3.72 -7.14
N GLY A 107 12.10 -4.64 -7.98
CA GLY A 107 11.78 -6.04 -7.77
C GLY A 107 12.40 -6.99 -8.77
N TYR A 108 11.74 -8.14 -8.88
CA TYR A 108 12.23 -9.31 -9.61
C TYR A 108 11.13 -9.90 -10.48
N GLU A 109 11.50 -10.20 -11.72
CA GLU A 109 10.69 -10.99 -12.66
C GLU A 109 11.45 -12.27 -13.00
N GLY A 110 10.73 -13.32 -13.40
CA GLY A 110 11.31 -14.62 -13.71
C GLY A 110 11.62 -15.40 -12.43
N THR A 111 12.88 -15.73 -12.17
CA THR A 111 13.27 -16.47 -10.96
C THR A 111 14.23 -15.65 -10.12
N VAL A 112 13.95 -15.55 -8.83
CA VAL A 112 14.87 -14.98 -7.83
C VAL A 112 15.03 -15.98 -6.70
N LEU A 113 16.24 -16.06 -6.15
CA LEU A 113 16.51 -16.73 -4.88
C LEU A 113 16.82 -15.66 -3.85
N LEU A 114 16.22 -15.76 -2.68
CA LEU A 114 16.46 -14.89 -1.54
C LEU A 114 17.23 -15.67 -0.47
N PRO A 115 18.57 -15.66 -0.52
CA PRO A 115 19.41 -16.47 0.36
C PRO A 115 19.58 -15.80 1.74
N VAL A 116 19.74 -16.65 2.75
CA VAL A 116 20.00 -16.31 4.15
C VAL A 116 21.08 -17.24 4.66
N ALA A 117 22.10 -16.67 5.30
CA ALA A 117 23.13 -17.45 5.97
C ALA A 117 22.59 -17.94 7.33
N LEU A 118 22.80 -19.21 7.63
CA LEU A 118 22.53 -19.78 8.95
C LEU A 118 23.84 -20.00 9.69
N THR A 119 23.85 -19.63 10.98
CA THR A 119 24.97 -19.89 11.89
C THR A 119 24.54 -20.91 12.93
N LEU A 120 25.24 -22.05 12.98
CA LEU A 120 25.06 -23.05 14.03
C LEU A 120 25.88 -22.65 15.27
N PRO A 121 25.36 -22.83 16.49
CA PRO A 121 26.09 -22.55 17.72
C PRO A 121 27.23 -23.56 17.91
N ALA A 122 28.26 -23.18 18.69
CA ALA A 122 29.46 -23.99 18.87
C ALA A 122 29.20 -25.36 19.52
N ASP A 123 28.16 -25.44 20.33
CA ASP A 123 27.70 -26.60 21.09
C ASP A 123 26.54 -27.35 20.41
N PHE A 124 26.28 -27.11 19.13
CA PHE A 124 25.22 -27.79 18.39
C PHE A 124 25.47 -29.31 18.34
N ASP A 125 24.58 -30.11 18.93
CA ASP A 125 24.73 -31.55 19.14
C ASP A 125 23.64 -32.41 18.44
N ALA A 126 22.61 -31.78 17.89
CA ALA A 126 21.54 -32.47 17.18
C ALA A 126 22.01 -33.07 15.85
N SER A 127 21.48 -34.24 15.48
CA SER A 127 21.84 -34.92 14.22
C SER A 127 21.26 -34.25 12.97
N THR A 128 20.22 -33.43 13.12
CA THR A 128 19.58 -32.66 12.05
C THR A 128 19.40 -31.20 12.47
N VAL A 129 19.45 -30.32 11.47
CA VAL A 129 19.02 -28.92 11.58
C VAL A 129 17.62 -28.83 10.99
N ASP A 130 16.61 -28.77 11.86
CA ASP A 130 15.20 -28.69 11.45
C ASP A 130 14.77 -27.22 11.32
N LEU A 131 14.44 -26.82 10.11
CA LEU A 131 14.10 -25.45 9.75
C LEU A 131 12.62 -25.32 9.48
N ARG A 132 11.99 -24.30 10.06
CA ARG A 132 10.65 -23.85 9.66
C ARG A 132 10.71 -22.38 9.29
N LEU A 133 10.10 -22.05 8.17
CA LEU A 133 10.02 -20.70 7.64
C LEU A 133 8.56 -20.40 7.31
N ARG A 134 8.03 -19.33 7.89
CA ARG A 134 6.88 -18.62 7.35
C ARG A 134 7.39 -17.47 6.50
N ALA A 135 7.00 -17.41 5.23
CA ALA A 135 7.31 -16.29 4.36
C ALA A 135 6.04 -15.64 3.86
N ASP A 136 6.02 -14.30 3.84
CA ASP A 136 4.96 -13.49 3.26
C ASP A 136 5.58 -12.63 2.15
N TRP A 137 4.91 -12.54 0.99
CA TRP A 137 5.34 -11.73 -0.15
C TRP A 137 4.16 -11.10 -0.86
N LEU A 138 4.40 -9.98 -1.54
CA LEU A 138 3.43 -9.37 -2.43
C LEU A 138 3.81 -9.68 -3.88
N VAL A 139 2.92 -10.34 -4.62
CA VAL A 139 3.11 -10.61 -6.06
C VAL A 139 2.19 -9.72 -6.88
N CYS A 140 2.72 -9.08 -7.92
CA CYS A 140 1.96 -8.13 -8.73
C CYS A 140 2.12 -8.34 -10.23
N LYS A 141 1.04 -7.99 -10.95
CA LYS A 141 1.03 -7.78 -12.39
C LYS A 141 0.31 -6.47 -12.68
N GLU A 142 -1.01 -6.51 -12.90
CA GLU A 142 -1.89 -5.33 -12.96
C GLU A 142 -2.54 -5.06 -11.59
N SER A 143 -2.74 -6.12 -10.83
CA SER A 143 -3.18 -6.09 -9.43
C SER A 143 -2.14 -6.79 -8.56
N CYS A 144 -2.13 -6.41 -7.29
CA CYS A 144 -1.24 -6.96 -6.28
C CYS A 144 -1.99 -7.90 -5.36
N ILE A 145 -1.39 -9.08 -5.11
CA ILE A 145 -1.98 -10.14 -4.31
C ILE A 145 -0.98 -10.49 -3.19
N PRO A 146 -1.36 -10.33 -1.91
CA PRO A 146 -0.54 -10.82 -0.81
C PRO A 146 -0.63 -12.36 -0.77
N GLU A 147 0.53 -13.00 -0.73
CA GLU A 147 0.69 -14.44 -0.68
C GLU A 147 1.60 -14.83 0.49
N SER A 148 1.44 -16.06 0.97
CA SER A 148 2.26 -16.60 2.05
C SER A 148 2.49 -18.09 1.89
N GLY A 149 3.54 -18.59 2.55
CA GLY A 149 3.91 -20.00 2.55
C GLY A 149 4.56 -20.41 3.86
N GLU A 150 4.24 -21.62 4.30
CA GLU A 150 4.88 -22.28 5.44
C GLU A 150 5.75 -23.41 4.89
N PHE A 151 7.04 -23.39 5.21
CA PHE A 151 8.05 -24.30 4.68
C PHE A 151 8.72 -25.06 5.81
N THR A 152 9.04 -26.33 5.59
CA THR A 152 9.80 -27.16 6.53
C THR A 152 10.92 -27.89 5.80
N LEU A 153 12.14 -27.84 6.35
CA LEU A 153 13.31 -28.48 5.78
C LEU A 153 14.20 -29.06 6.90
N SER A 154 14.45 -30.37 6.87
CA SER A 154 15.40 -31.03 7.79
C SER A 154 16.72 -31.31 7.08
N LEU A 155 17.82 -30.79 7.60
CA LEU A 155 19.15 -30.95 7.04
C LEU A 155 20.00 -31.87 7.92
N PRO A 156 20.45 -33.04 7.45
CA PRO A 156 21.33 -33.90 8.24
C PRO A 156 22.72 -33.27 8.40
N LEU A 157 23.33 -33.37 9.59
CA LEU A 157 24.71 -32.98 9.80
C LEU A 157 25.67 -33.87 9.00
N GLY A 158 26.71 -33.26 8.42
CA GLY A 158 27.80 -33.96 7.74
C GLY A 158 27.76 -33.85 6.20
N PRO A 159 26.76 -34.44 5.50
CA PRO A 159 26.72 -34.45 4.05
C PRO A 159 26.75 -33.05 3.42
N ALA A 160 27.50 -32.91 2.33
CA ALA A 160 27.45 -31.73 1.48
C ALA A 160 26.12 -31.66 0.72
N ILE A 161 25.57 -30.45 0.63
CA ILE A 161 24.32 -30.17 -0.09
C ILE A 161 24.65 -29.20 -1.23
N GLY A 162 24.77 -29.75 -2.43
CA GLY A 162 25.16 -29.01 -3.64
C GLY A 162 24.12 -29.01 -4.76
N THR A 163 22.96 -29.62 -4.57
CA THR A 163 21.94 -29.81 -5.63
C THR A 163 21.46 -28.50 -6.26
N HIS A 164 21.43 -27.41 -5.48
CA HIS A 164 21.00 -26.09 -5.93
C HIS A 164 22.15 -25.08 -6.08
N ARG A 165 23.40 -25.56 -6.20
CA ARG A 165 24.60 -24.71 -6.27
C ARG A 165 24.46 -23.56 -7.28
N ALA A 166 24.02 -23.86 -8.51
CA ALA A 166 23.91 -22.85 -9.56
C ALA A 166 22.94 -21.69 -9.19
N ALA A 167 21.84 -21.99 -8.48
CA ALA A 167 20.89 -20.96 -8.05
C ALA A 167 21.48 -20.07 -6.95
N PHE A 168 22.19 -20.66 -5.99
CA PHE A 168 22.88 -19.91 -4.93
C PHE A 168 24.04 -19.09 -5.49
N ASP A 169 24.90 -19.67 -6.33
CA ASP A 169 26.01 -18.96 -6.95
C ASP A 169 25.50 -17.76 -7.77
N SER A 170 24.49 -17.96 -8.61
CA SER A 170 23.87 -16.88 -9.40
C SER A 170 23.28 -15.77 -8.52
N SER A 171 22.63 -16.13 -7.41
CA SER A 171 22.04 -15.16 -6.49
C SER A 171 23.11 -14.36 -5.73
N LEU A 172 24.14 -15.06 -5.24
CA LEU A 172 25.23 -14.50 -4.48
C LEU A 172 26.16 -13.64 -5.35
N ASP A 173 26.32 -13.97 -6.63
CA ASP A 173 27.07 -13.16 -7.58
C ASP A 173 26.33 -11.88 -7.99
N ALA A 174 24.99 -11.92 -8.02
CA ALA A 174 24.13 -10.79 -8.33
C ALA A 174 23.97 -9.79 -7.17
N ARG A 175 24.55 -10.05 -6.00
CA ARG A 175 24.49 -9.13 -4.86
C ARG A 175 25.23 -7.81 -5.15
N PRO A 176 24.67 -6.66 -4.73
CA PRO A 176 25.38 -5.39 -4.81
C PRO A 176 26.71 -5.42 -4.05
N ARG A 177 27.83 -5.16 -4.74
CA ARG A 177 29.16 -5.20 -4.12
C ARG A 177 29.58 -3.83 -3.62
N SER A 178 30.11 -3.75 -2.41
CA SER A 178 30.82 -2.57 -1.93
C SER A 178 32.25 -2.60 -2.46
N LEU A 179 32.73 -1.49 -3.02
CA LEU A 179 34.10 -1.36 -3.51
C LEU A 179 34.93 -0.50 -2.56
N ALA A 180 36.13 -0.96 -2.22
CA ALA A 180 37.10 -0.14 -1.51
C ALA A 180 37.58 1.02 -2.40
N GLY A 181 37.77 2.20 -1.81
CA GLY A 181 38.23 3.40 -2.52
C GLY A 181 37.13 4.16 -3.28
N VAL A 182 35.88 3.70 -3.24
CA VAL A 182 34.73 4.48 -3.73
C VAL A 182 34.27 5.42 -2.63
N GLU A 183 34.34 6.72 -2.91
CA GLU A 183 33.87 7.77 -2.01
C GLU A 183 32.52 8.28 -2.52
N SER A 184 31.57 8.49 -1.60
CA SER A 184 30.23 8.94 -1.95
C SER A 184 29.76 10.03 -1.00
N GLU A 185 29.25 11.12 -1.57
CA GLU A 185 28.75 12.28 -0.86
C GLU A 185 27.36 12.63 -1.34
N ALA A 186 26.49 13.06 -0.43
CA ALA A 186 25.16 13.51 -0.77
C ALA A 186 24.85 14.80 -0.02
N ARG A 187 24.27 15.77 -0.73
CA ARG A 187 23.84 17.05 -0.14
C ARG A 187 22.49 17.47 -0.68
N VAL A 188 21.62 17.97 0.18
CA VAL A 188 20.35 18.54 -0.25
C VAL A 188 20.56 20.04 -0.51
N VAL A 189 20.31 20.47 -1.75
CA VAL A 189 20.46 21.88 -2.16
C VAL A 189 19.23 22.30 -2.94
N GLY A 190 18.52 23.31 -2.45
CA GLY A 190 17.30 23.81 -3.08
C GLY A 190 16.23 22.72 -3.25
N GLY A 191 16.06 21.85 -2.24
CA GLY A 191 15.11 20.74 -2.25
C GLY A 191 15.47 19.58 -3.19
N THR A 192 16.65 19.57 -3.80
CA THR A 192 17.14 18.47 -4.64
C THR A 192 18.28 17.73 -3.94
N LEU A 193 18.29 16.40 -3.99
CA LEU A 193 19.40 15.59 -3.50
C LEU A 193 20.49 15.53 -4.58
N LEU A 194 21.62 16.17 -4.33
CA LEU A 194 22.81 16.10 -5.16
C LEU A 194 23.71 14.99 -4.63
N THR A 195 23.91 13.94 -5.42
CA THR A 195 24.77 12.81 -5.07
C THR A 195 26.01 12.82 -5.95
N THR A 196 27.18 12.64 -5.36
CA THR A 196 28.47 12.54 -6.05
C THR A 196 29.16 11.26 -5.64
N VAL A 197 29.63 10.47 -6.61
CA VAL A 197 30.36 9.22 -6.37
C VAL A 197 31.69 9.28 -7.13
N ARG A 198 32.80 9.09 -6.42
CA ARG A 198 34.18 9.16 -6.92
C ARG A 198 34.86 7.80 -6.76
N GLY A 199 35.90 7.55 -7.56
CA GLY A 199 36.69 6.31 -7.47
C GLY A 199 36.01 5.09 -8.10
N LEU A 200 35.02 5.29 -8.98
CA LEU A 200 34.42 4.20 -9.75
C LEU A 200 35.45 3.59 -10.71
N PRO A 201 35.43 2.26 -10.92
CA PRO A 201 36.31 1.60 -11.88
C PRO A 201 36.25 2.23 -13.28
N GLU A 202 37.40 2.34 -13.96
CA GLU A 202 37.52 3.00 -15.28
C GLU A 202 36.51 2.47 -16.31
N GLY A 203 36.19 1.17 -16.27
CA GLY A 203 35.21 0.56 -17.19
C GLY A 203 33.76 1.03 -17.01
N LEU A 204 33.43 1.70 -15.90
CA LEU A 204 32.11 2.27 -15.61
C LEU A 204 32.04 3.77 -15.87
N VAL A 205 33.18 4.45 -15.99
CA VAL A 205 33.23 5.89 -16.22
C VAL A 205 32.57 6.23 -17.56
N GLY A 206 31.68 7.23 -17.54
CA GLY A 206 30.92 7.67 -18.71
C GLY A 206 29.62 6.90 -18.96
N ARG A 207 29.31 5.85 -18.18
CA ARG A 207 28.04 5.12 -18.28
C ARG A 207 26.95 5.75 -17.41
N ASP A 208 25.71 5.62 -17.86
CA ASP A 208 24.55 5.93 -17.04
C ASP A 208 24.33 4.82 -16.01
N ALA A 209 23.91 5.21 -14.81
CA ALA A 209 23.55 4.29 -13.73
C ALA A 209 22.08 4.45 -13.37
N GLN A 210 21.41 3.36 -13.08
CA GLN A 210 20.17 3.43 -12.28
C GLN A 210 20.55 3.54 -10.81
N PHE A 211 19.82 4.38 -10.07
CA PHE A 211 20.07 4.61 -8.66
C PHE A 211 18.86 4.12 -7.84
N LEU A 212 19.05 3.02 -7.12
CA LEU A 212 18.02 2.37 -6.32
C LEU A 212 18.34 2.59 -4.84
N PRO A 213 17.65 3.49 -4.12
CA PRO A 213 17.90 3.67 -2.69
C PRO A 213 17.45 2.44 -1.92
N GLU A 214 18.17 2.08 -0.86
CA GLU A 214 17.79 0.98 0.02
C GLU A 214 16.75 1.40 1.06
N THR A 215 16.64 2.70 1.34
CA THR A 215 15.65 3.26 2.25
C THR A 215 14.38 3.65 1.51
N GLU A 216 13.24 3.16 1.99
CA GLU A 216 11.92 3.43 1.44
C GLU A 216 11.52 4.91 1.57
N GLY A 217 10.70 5.38 0.63
CA GLY A 217 10.08 6.71 0.68
C GLY A 217 11.05 7.88 0.60
N LEU A 218 12.32 7.66 0.23
CA LEU A 218 13.33 8.71 0.25
C LEU A 218 13.28 9.63 -0.98
N ILE A 219 13.06 9.05 -2.16
CA ILE A 219 13.13 9.74 -3.45
C ILE A 219 11.80 9.59 -4.20
N ASN A 220 11.55 10.46 -5.16
CA ASN A 220 10.51 10.24 -6.16
C ASN A 220 11.03 9.24 -7.20
N HIS A 221 10.59 7.99 -7.11
CA HIS A 221 11.12 6.89 -7.92
C HIS A 221 10.82 7.05 -9.42
N ALA A 222 9.72 7.72 -9.77
CA ALA A 222 9.32 7.98 -11.15
C ALA A 222 9.98 9.25 -11.75
N ALA A 223 10.58 10.11 -10.93
CA ALA A 223 11.25 11.31 -11.43
C ALA A 223 12.55 10.95 -12.16
N PRO A 224 12.84 11.56 -13.32
CA PRO A 224 14.08 11.30 -14.04
C PRO A 224 15.29 11.76 -13.22
N ILE A 225 16.29 10.90 -13.12
CA ILE A 225 17.57 11.23 -12.50
C ILE A 225 18.45 11.90 -13.55
N VAL A 226 18.77 13.17 -13.33
CA VAL A 226 19.69 13.91 -14.20
C VAL A 226 21.11 13.63 -13.73
N GLN A 227 21.83 12.83 -14.50
CA GLN A 227 23.19 12.40 -14.21
C GLN A 227 24.21 12.98 -15.20
N ARG A 228 25.45 13.16 -14.75
CA ARG A 228 26.58 13.60 -15.56
C ARG A 228 27.89 13.08 -14.99
N TRP A 229 28.91 13.06 -15.83
CA TRP A 229 30.28 12.77 -15.43
C TRP A 229 31.09 14.06 -15.43
N HIS A 230 31.83 14.31 -14.34
CA HIS A 230 32.73 15.45 -14.21
C HIS A 230 34.03 15.00 -13.53
N GLU A 231 35.17 15.13 -14.23
CA GLU A 231 36.49 14.74 -13.70
C GLU A 231 36.54 13.30 -13.14
N GLY A 232 35.85 12.36 -13.80
CA GLY A 232 35.76 10.96 -13.37
C GLY A 232 34.82 10.71 -12.18
N ALA A 233 34.16 11.73 -11.66
CA ALA A 233 33.08 11.60 -10.69
C ALA A 233 31.73 11.47 -11.38
N TRP A 234 30.88 10.56 -10.88
CA TRP A 234 29.47 10.49 -11.24
C TRP A 234 28.69 11.46 -10.36
N GLU A 235 27.97 12.39 -10.97
CA GLU A 235 27.12 13.35 -10.28
C GLU A 235 25.68 13.18 -10.72
N ALA A 236 24.74 13.18 -9.77
CA ALA A 236 23.33 13.09 -10.06
C ALA A 236 22.50 14.08 -9.24
N ARG A 237 21.45 14.58 -9.90
CA ARG A 237 20.36 15.34 -9.29
C ARG A 237 19.15 14.44 -9.16
N ILE A 238 18.78 14.14 -7.92
CA ILE A 238 17.70 13.22 -7.58
C ILE A 238 16.62 14.02 -6.84
N ALA A 239 15.37 13.88 -7.28
CA ALA A 239 14.24 14.51 -6.61
C ALA A 239 13.88 13.70 -5.35
N PRO A 240 13.94 14.30 -4.14
CA PRO A 240 13.41 13.67 -2.94
C PRO A 240 11.90 13.42 -3.07
N SER A 241 11.38 12.44 -2.34
CA SER A 241 9.93 12.23 -2.27
C SER A 241 9.25 13.40 -1.55
N ALA A 242 8.09 13.84 -2.07
CA ALA A 242 7.27 14.84 -1.38
C ALA A 242 6.63 14.27 -0.10
N GLN A 243 6.49 12.94 -0.01
CA GLN A 243 5.92 12.20 1.13
C GLN A 243 7.02 11.57 2.01
N ARG A 244 8.26 12.05 1.88
CA ARG A 244 9.41 11.52 2.61
C ARG A 244 9.19 11.53 4.12
N SER A 245 9.21 10.35 4.73
CA SER A 245 8.99 10.12 6.16
C SER A 245 10.28 10.08 6.99
N SER A 246 11.45 9.95 6.34
CA SER A 246 12.74 9.86 7.02
C SER A 246 13.83 10.74 6.37
N SER A 247 14.79 11.18 7.19
CA SER A 247 15.97 11.96 6.79
C SER A 247 17.25 11.20 7.23
N PRO A 248 17.58 10.05 6.61
CA PRO A 248 18.70 9.24 7.08
C PRO A 248 20.03 10.00 6.92
N ALA A 249 20.84 10.03 7.98
CA ALA A 249 22.18 10.63 7.91
C ALA A 249 23.13 9.87 6.96
N LEU A 250 22.83 8.59 6.70
CA LEU A 250 23.55 7.73 5.78
C LEU A 250 22.59 7.21 4.70
N LEU A 251 22.81 7.62 3.46
CA LEU A 251 22.11 7.13 2.28
C LEU A 251 22.82 5.87 1.76
N SER A 252 22.17 4.72 1.88
CA SER A 252 22.61 3.50 1.19
C SER A 252 21.82 3.35 -0.10
N ALA A 253 22.52 3.12 -1.21
CA ALA A 253 21.90 2.92 -2.51
C ALA A 253 22.68 1.91 -3.35
N VAL A 254 21.98 1.30 -4.30
CA VAL A 254 22.56 0.43 -5.32
C VAL A 254 22.58 1.17 -6.64
N MET A 255 23.78 1.29 -7.21
CA MET A 255 24.00 1.78 -8.56
C MET A 255 24.08 0.59 -9.51
N LEU A 256 23.16 0.54 -10.48
CA LEU A 256 23.14 -0.49 -11.53
C LEU A 256 23.72 0.09 -12.82
N PHE A 257 24.81 -0.52 -13.27
CA PHE A 257 25.47 -0.26 -14.55
C PHE A 257 25.34 -1.50 -15.42
N ASP A 258 24.33 -1.56 -16.28
CA ASP A 258 23.99 -2.76 -17.07
C ASP A 258 23.87 -4.00 -16.15
N ASP A 259 24.84 -4.92 -16.21
CA ASP A 259 24.89 -6.15 -15.42
C ASP A 259 25.66 -6.03 -14.08
N ARG A 260 26.15 -4.83 -13.74
CA ARG A 260 26.99 -4.60 -12.56
C ARG A 260 26.25 -3.79 -11.50
N ALA A 261 26.08 -4.38 -10.32
CA ALA A 261 25.48 -3.72 -9.17
C ALA A 261 26.56 -3.32 -8.14
N LEU A 262 26.63 -2.03 -7.84
CA LEU A 262 27.53 -1.47 -6.84
C LEU A 262 26.72 -0.87 -5.70
N ARG A 263 27.08 -1.22 -4.46
CA ARG A 263 26.49 -0.59 -3.28
C ARG A 263 27.34 0.61 -2.88
N VAL A 264 26.71 1.77 -2.77
CA VAL A 264 27.33 3.02 -2.32
C VAL A 264 26.66 3.52 -1.05
N GLN A 265 27.45 4.14 -0.19
CA GLN A 265 26.99 4.72 1.06
C GLN A 265 27.48 6.16 1.17
N ALA A 266 26.56 7.11 1.13
CA ALA A 266 26.87 8.52 1.19
C ALA A 266 26.36 9.13 2.50
N ARG A 267 27.20 9.88 3.21
CA ARG A 267 26.70 10.74 4.29
C ARG A 267 25.91 11.88 3.65
N VAL A 268 24.70 12.11 4.16
CA VAL A 268 23.81 13.16 3.63
C VAL A 268 23.89 14.39 4.50
N GLU A 269 24.17 15.53 3.88
CA GLU A 269 24.15 16.84 4.52
C GLU A 269 22.94 17.68 4.05
N GLY A 270 22.43 18.52 4.95
CA GLY A 270 21.43 19.53 4.60
C GLY A 270 20.00 19.02 4.46
N TRP A 271 19.64 17.86 5.03
CA TRP A 271 18.23 17.47 5.12
C TRP A 271 17.41 18.59 5.77
N ASP A 272 16.38 19.06 5.06
CA ASP A 272 15.33 19.84 5.69
C ASP A 272 14.61 18.97 6.74
N THR A 273 14.26 19.55 7.88
CA THR A 273 13.48 18.87 8.92
C THR A 273 12.19 18.28 8.32
N PRO A 274 11.88 16.99 8.54
CA PRO A 274 10.65 16.38 8.03
C PRO A 274 9.44 17.23 8.44
N GLY A 275 8.70 17.77 7.47
CA GLY A 275 7.51 18.59 7.72
C GLY A 275 7.63 20.09 7.42
N THR A 276 8.79 20.58 6.95
CA THR A 276 8.93 21.96 6.44
C THR A 276 9.21 21.94 4.94
N VAL A 277 8.23 21.49 4.16
CA VAL A 277 8.30 21.69 2.71
C VAL A 277 8.05 23.17 2.45
N ALA A 278 9.10 23.89 2.05
CA ALA A 278 8.92 25.17 1.38
C ALA A 278 8.01 24.93 0.17
N ALA A 279 6.94 25.72 0.07
CA ALA A 279 5.99 25.66 -1.03
C ALA A 279 6.76 25.70 -2.37
N PRO A 280 6.59 24.70 -3.26
CA PRO A 280 7.11 24.85 -4.61
C PRO A 280 6.46 26.08 -5.22
N SER A 281 7.30 26.98 -5.74
CA SER A 281 6.87 28.15 -6.49
C SER A 281 5.99 27.68 -7.65
N ALA A 282 4.87 28.40 -7.83
CA ALA A 282 3.91 28.18 -8.89
C ALA A 282 4.62 28.12 -10.25
N GLY A 283 4.64 26.95 -10.88
CA GLY A 283 5.32 26.78 -12.17
C GLY A 283 5.46 25.36 -12.72
N ALA A 284 5.12 24.31 -11.96
CA ALA A 284 5.05 22.95 -12.50
C ALA A 284 3.59 22.52 -12.57
N ALA A 285 3.05 22.52 -13.78
CA ALA A 285 1.73 22.02 -14.10
C ALA A 285 1.51 20.65 -13.45
N VAL A 286 0.44 20.55 -12.67
CA VAL A 286 -0.08 19.30 -12.14
C VAL A 286 -0.51 18.47 -13.32
N ALA A 287 0.37 17.58 -13.80
CA ALA A 287 -0.01 16.56 -14.76
C ALA A 287 -1.04 15.67 -14.07
N ALA A 288 -2.29 15.82 -14.49
CA ALA A 288 -3.39 14.99 -14.09
C ALA A 288 -3.04 13.51 -14.31
N LEU A 289 -3.27 12.69 -13.28
CA LEU A 289 -3.24 11.23 -13.35
C LEU A 289 -4.14 10.73 -14.49
N PRO A 290 -3.68 9.88 -15.42
CA PRO A 290 -4.55 9.02 -16.20
C PRO A 290 -4.73 7.70 -15.44
N GLY A 291 -5.93 7.44 -14.93
CA GLY A 291 -6.19 6.29 -14.05
C GLY A 291 -7.63 5.78 -14.05
N SER A 292 -8.28 5.71 -15.20
CA SER A 292 -9.23 4.63 -15.54
C SER A 292 -9.56 4.72 -17.02
N ALA A 293 -8.76 4.03 -17.83
CA ALA A 293 -9.19 3.63 -19.16
C ALA A 293 -10.27 2.54 -19.00
N ALA A 294 -11.52 2.98 -18.88
CA ALA A 294 -12.55 2.28 -19.62
C ALA A 294 -12.30 2.62 -21.10
N THR A 295 -11.92 1.59 -21.85
CA THR A 295 -11.99 1.46 -23.31
C THR A 295 -12.72 2.60 -24.03
N GLY A 296 -11.97 3.34 -24.86
CA GLY A 296 -12.56 4.21 -25.88
C GLY A 296 -11.79 5.51 -26.08
N SER A 297 -10.93 5.53 -27.10
CA SER A 297 -10.47 6.78 -27.69
C SER A 297 -11.68 7.50 -28.29
N ALA A 298 -12.14 8.57 -27.64
CA ALA A 298 -13.00 9.58 -28.22
C ALA A 298 -12.69 10.90 -27.54
N ALA A 299 -12.36 11.91 -28.33
CA ALA A 299 -12.24 13.29 -27.88
C ALA A 299 -13.49 13.69 -27.06
N HIS A 300 -13.35 13.90 -25.77
CA HIS A 300 -14.44 14.38 -24.93
C HIS A 300 -14.61 15.88 -25.15
N THR A 301 -15.37 16.19 -26.20
CA THR A 301 -16.18 17.40 -26.33
C THR A 301 -16.90 17.66 -25.01
N VAL A 302 -16.84 18.91 -24.53
CA VAL A 302 -17.58 19.46 -23.39
C VAL A 302 -18.86 18.65 -23.12
N THR A 303 -18.83 17.81 -22.08
CA THR A 303 -20.04 17.14 -21.60
C THR A 303 -20.99 18.26 -21.18
N GLY A 304 -22.01 18.53 -21.99
CA GLY A 304 -23.08 19.43 -21.61
C GLY A 304 -23.66 18.99 -20.27
N ILE A 305 -24.19 19.94 -19.49
CA ILE A 305 -24.75 19.71 -18.14
C ILE A 305 -25.68 18.49 -18.11
N GLY A 306 -26.41 18.21 -19.20
CA GLY A 306 -27.26 17.02 -19.34
C GLY A 306 -26.50 15.68 -19.27
N ALA A 307 -25.34 15.55 -19.90
CA ALA A 307 -24.53 14.33 -19.82
C ALA A 307 -23.93 14.15 -18.41
N ALA A 308 -23.53 15.24 -17.75
CA ALA A 308 -23.05 15.20 -16.37
C ALA A 308 -24.17 14.78 -15.38
N LEU A 309 -25.39 15.29 -15.57
CA LEU A 309 -26.56 14.88 -14.77
C LEU A 309 -26.94 13.41 -14.99
N LEU A 310 -26.84 12.91 -16.22
CA LEU A 310 -27.08 11.49 -16.51
C LEU A 310 -26.01 10.60 -15.87
N LEU A 311 -24.73 10.96 -15.98
CA LEU A 311 -23.64 10.23 -15.33
C LEU A 311 -23.77 10.28 -13.79
N ALA A 312 -24.16 11.42 -13.22
CA ALA A 312 -24.43 11.54 -11.79
C ALA A 312 -25.62 10.66 -11.35
N LEU A 313 -26.67 10.56 -12.18
CA LEU A 313 -27.80 9.67 -11.93
C LEU A 313 -27.38 8.19 -11.93
N PHE A 314 -26.64 7.76 -12.94
CA PHE A 314 -26.15 6.38 -13.03
C PHE A 314 -25.12 6.05 -11.93
N GLY A 315 -24.21 6.97 -11.64
CA GLY A 315 -23.24 6.82 -10.55
C GLY A 315 -23.94 6.72 -9.19
N GLY A 316 -24.93 7.58 -8.92
CA GLY A 316 -25.75 7.50 -7.73
C GLY A 316 -26.52 6.18 -7.63
N ALA A 317 -27.09 5.69 -8.72
CA ALA A 317 -27.78 4.40 -8.76
C ALA A 317 -26.83 3.22 -8.45
N LEU A 318 -25.60 3.26 -8.97
CA LEU A 318 -24.59 2.24 -8.70
C LEU A 318 -24.12 2.26 -7.24
N LEU A 319 -23.95 3.45 -6.66
CA LEU A 319 -23.55 3.62 -5.26
C LEU A 319 -24.62 3.10 -4.28
N ASN A 320 -25.89 3.09 -4.68
CA ASN A 320 -26.96 2.43 -3.91
C ASN A 320 -26.83 0.90 -3.89
N LEU A 321 -26.06 0.31 -4.82
CA LEU A 321 -25.78 -1.12 -4.91
C LEU A 321 -24.59 -1.58 -4.05
N MET A 322 -23.90 -0.64 -3.39
CA MET A 322 -22.78 -0.96 -2.51
C MET A 322 -23.28 -1.49 -1.15
N PRO A 323 -22.63 -2.53 -0.59
CA PRO A 323 -23.10 -3.24 0.61
C PRO A 323 -23.22 -2.33 1.85
N CYS A 324 -22.50 -1.21 1.90
CA CYS A 324 -22.53 -0.27 3.03
C CYS A 324 -23.75 0.66 3.03
N VAL A 325 -24.52 0.77 1.93
CA VAL A 325 -25.68 1.67 1.80
C VAL A 325 -27.02 0.93 2.00
N PHE A 326 -27.00 -0.39 1.85
CA PHE A 326 -28.17 -1.27 2.03
C PHE A 326 -28.92 -1.11 3.36
N PRO A 327 -28.25 -0.91 4.53
CA PRO A 327 -28.95 -0.77 5.80
C PRO A 327 -29.85 0.48 5.87
N ILE A 328 -29.44 1.58 5.22
CA ILE A 328 -30.20 2.85 5.24
C ILE A 328 -31.36 2.80 4.23
N LEU A 329 -31.11 2.20 3.06
CA LEU A 329 -32.13 1.98 2.03
C LEU A 329 -33.32 1.16 2.56
N SER A 330 -33.06 0.06 3.24
CA SER A 330 -34.12 -0.83 3.77
C SER A 330 -34.99 -0.13 4.82
N LEU A 331 -34.37 0.62 5.75
CA LEU A 331 -35.07 1.40 6.77
C LEU A 331 -35.97 2.49 6.14
N LYS A 332 -35.51 3.16 5.08
CA LYS A 332 -36.27 4.24 4.44
C LYS A 332 -37.39 3.72 3.52
N VAL A 333 -37.16 2.61 2.82
CA VAL A 333 -38.21 1.91 2.03
C VAL A 333 -39.36 1.48 2.95
N LEU A 334 -39.06 0.97 4.15
CA LEU A 334 -40.07 0.65 5.16
C LEU A 334 -40.80 1.90 5.70
N GLY A 335 -40.13 3.05 5.77
CA GLY A 335 -40.73 4.34 6.12
C GLY A 335 -41.69 4.89 5.06
N PHE A 336 -41.36 4.74 3.78
CA PHE A 336 -42.23 5.11 2.65
C PHE A 336 -43.45 4.21 2.51
N ALA A 337 -43.29 2.91 2.79
CA ALA A 337 -44.40 1.95 2.80
C ALA A 337 -45.50 2.32 3.84
N ARG A 338 -45.14 3.01 4.94
CA ARG A 338 -46.09 3.48 5.96
C ARG A 338 -46.88 4.74 5.57
N HIS A 339 -46.44 5.50 4.56
CA HIS A 339 -47.02 6.80 4.15
C HIS A 339 -47.50 6.82 2.69
N ALA A 340 -47.80 5.64 2.12
CA ALA A 340 -48.12 5.47 0.70
C ALA A 340 -49.35 6.28 0.20
N SER A 341 -50.18 6.80 1.10
CA SER A 341 -51.39 7.57 0.79
C SER A 341 -51.20 9.08 0.60
N ASP A 342 -50.04 9.66 0.99
CA ASP A 342 -49.80 11.11 0.88
C ASP A 342 -48.57 11.41 0.00
N ARG A 343 -48.84 11.60 -1.31
CA ARG A 343 -47.81 11.93 -2.32
C ARG A 343 -47.03 13.21 -1.99
N ARG A 344 -47.66 14.17 -1.30
CA ARG A 344 -47.02 15.44 -0.96
C ARG A 344 -45.96 15.24 0.13
N GLN A 345 -46.26 14.43 1.14
CA GLN A 345 -45.28 14.11 2.19
C GLN A 345 -44.10 13.30 1.67
N LEU A 346 -44.34 12.37 0.74
CA LEU A 346 -43.27 11.61 0.07
C LEU A 346 -42.34 12.52 -0.74
N ALA A 347 -42.88 13.48 -1.50
CA ALA A 347 -42.09 14.43 -2.27
C ALA A 347 -41.26 15.35 -1.37
N ILE A 348 -41.86 15.88 -0.31
CA ILE A 348 -41.16 16.74 0.66
C ILE A 348 -40.04 15.96 1.37
N GLY A 349 -40.30 14.71 1.76
CA GLY A 349 -39.29 13.85 2.37
C GLY A 349 -38.12 13.54 1.42
N GLY A 350 -38.39 13.33 0.13
CA GLY A 350 -37.35 13.13 -0.88
C GLY A 350 -36.48 14.36 -1.08
N VAL A 351 -37.09 15.54 -1.20
CA VAL A 351 -36.37 16.82 -1.35
C VAL A 351 -35.55 17.13 -0.10
N ALA A 352 -36.11 16.94 1.10
CA ALA A 352 -35.39 17.20 2.35
C ALA A 352 -34.19 16.26 2.54
N TYR A 353 -34.32 14.98 2.16
CA TYR A 353 -33.20 14.04 2.15
C TYR A 353 -32.10 14.44 1.17
N GLY A 354 -32.47 14.76 -0.06
CA GLY A 354 -31.53 15.24 -1.07
C GLY A 354 -30.83 16.53 -0.64
N ALA A 355 -31.56 17.46 -0.02
CA ALA A 355 -31.00 18.68 0.53
C ALA A 355 -29.99 18.39 1.66
N GLY A 356 -30.27 17.42 2.54
CA GLY A 356 -29.32 16.97 3.57
C GLY A 356 -28.02 16.46 2.96
N VAL A 357 -28.10 15.59 1.95
CA VAL A 357 -26.93 15.05 1.26
C VAL A 357 -26.11 16.16 0.58
N VAL A 358 -26.77 17.00 -0.22
CA VAL A 358 -26.11 18.08 -0.97
C VAL A 358 -25.45 19.09 -0.04
N LEU A 359 -26.16 19.55 1.01
CA LEU A 359 -25.62 20.52 1.96
C LEU A 359 -24.46 19.95 2.78
N SER A 360 -24.51 18.66 3.15
CA SER A 360 -23.38 18.00 3.81
C SER A 360 -22.14 17.94 2.92
N PHE A 361 -22.27 17.55 1.65
CA PHE A 361 -21.15 17.54 0.72
C PHE A 361 -20.59 18.94 0.46
N LEU A 362 -21.46 19.96 0.34
CA LEU A 362 -21.02 21.35 0.21
C LEU A 362 -20.29 21.86 1.46
N ALA A 363 -20.77 21.51 2.66
CA ALA A 363 -20.11 21.86 3.91
C ALA A 363 -18.73 21.20 4.03
N LEU A 364 -18.62 19.91 3.70
CA LEU A 364 -17.34 19.18 3.70
C LEU A 364 -16.36 19.75 2.66
N ALA A 365 -16.84 20.04 1.46
CA ALA A 365 -16.03 20.68 0.42
C ALA A 365 -15.56 22.07 0.85
N GLY A 366 -16.44 22.88 1.44
CA GLY A 366 -16.11 24.21 1.96
C GLY A 366 -15.07 24.15 3.08
N ALA A 367 -15.22 23.23 4.02
CA ALA A 367 -14.24 23.01 5.09
C ALA A 367 -12.87 22.59 4.53
N LEU A 368 -12.84 21.67 3.55
CA LEU A 368 -11.61 21.23 2.90
C LEU A 368 -10.93 22.38 2.14
N LEU A 369 -11.69 23.20 1.42
CA LEU A 369 -11.16 24.37 0.71
C LEU A 369 -10.61 25.42 1.70
N GLY A 370 -11.29 25.65 2.82
CA GLY A 370 -10.82 26.54 3.88
C GLY A 370 -9.51 26.08 4.52
N LEU A 371 -9.39 24.77 4.81
CA LEU A 371 -8.15 24.20 5.35
C LEU A 371 -7.00 24.20 4.34
N ARG A 372 -7.29 24.01 3.04
CA ARG A 372 -6.30 24.16 1.97
C ARG A 372 -5.80 25.60 1.83
N ALA A 373 -6.69 26.59 1.97
CA ALA A 373 -6.31 27.99 1.98
C ALA A 373 -5.38 28.34 3.17
N ALA A 374 -5.48 27.58 4.27
CA ALA A 374 -4.59 27.67 5.43
C ALA A 374 -3.26 26.89 5.27
N GLY A 375 -2.98 26.33 4.09
CA GLY A 375 -1.70 25.66 3.79
C GLY A 375 -1.64 24.16 4.10
N ALA A 376 -2.75 23.54 4.53
CA ALA A 376 -2.79 22.11 4.79
C ALA A 376 -3.06 21.32 3.49
N GLN A 377 -2.14 20.43 3.08
CA GLN A 377 -2.31 19.51 1.95
C GLN A 377 -3.16 18.29 2.35
N LEU A 378 -4.43 18.54 2.71
CA LEU A 378 -5.37 17.48 3.06
C LEU A 378 -5.98 16.88 1.78
N GLY A 379 -5.84 15.56 1.64
CA GLY A 379 -6.51 14.76 0.63
C GLY A 379 -7.92 14.33 1.08
N TRP A 380 -8.79 14.02 0.12
CA TRP A 380 -10.08 13.39 0.44
C TRP A 380 -9.84 12.04 1.10
N GLY A 381 -10.42 11.81 2.28
CA GLY A 381 -10.23 10.56 3.03
C GLY A 381 -9.08 10.56 4.03
N PHE A 382 -8.42 11.69 4.32
CA PHE A 382 -7.43 11.80 5.40
C PHE A 382 -7.97 11.27 6.75
N GLN A 383 -9.25 11.46 7.03
CA GLN A 383 -9.93 10.91 8.20
C GLN A 383 -9.85 9.37 8.30
N LEU A 384 -9.76 8.66 7.17
CA LEU A 384 -9.63 7.20 7.13
C LEU A 384 -8.20 6.71 7.38
N GLN A 385 -7.24 7.62 7.57
CA GLN A 385 -5.88 7.28 8.03
C GLN A 385 -5.75 7.36 9.55
N GLU A 386 -6.72 7.98 10.24
CA GLU A 386 -6.71 8.11 11.69
C GLU A 386 -7.26 6.83 12.35
N PRO A 387 -6.48 6.13 13.19
CA PRO A 387 -6.88 4.84 13.76
C PRO A 387 -8.16 4.91 14.59
N GLY A 388 -8.40 5.99 15.33
CA GLY A 388 -9.59 6.19 16.15
C GLY A 388 -10.88 6.28 15.33
N PHE A 389 -10.85 7.01 14.21
CA PHE A 389 -11.97 7.16 13.30
C PHE A 389 -12.34 5.84 12.64
N ILE A 390 -11.34 5.06 12.19
CA ILE A 390 -11.57 3.71 11.66
C ILE A 390 -12.16 2.80 12.73
N ALA A 391 -11.64 2.83 13.95
CA ALA A 391 -12.17 2.03 15.07
C ALA A 391 -13.63 2.38 15.39
N ALA A 392 -13.97 3.68 15.42
CA ALA A 392 -15.33 4.15 15.65
C ALA A 392 -16.30 3.69 14.54
N LEU A 393 -15.87 3.75 13.29
CA LEU A 393 -16.64 3.31 12.14
C LEU A 393 -16.82 1.79 12.12
N ALA A 394 -15.77 1.03 12.42
CA ALA A 394 -15.83 -0.43 12.54
C ALA A 394 -16.79 -0.87 13.65
N LEU A 395 -16.75 -0.19 14.80
CA LEU A 395 -17.70 -0.40 15.89
C LEU A 395 -19.14 -0.10 15.45
N LEU A 396 -19.37 1.04 14.78
CA LEU A 396 -20.69 1.42 14.27
C LEU A 396 -21.26 0.37 13.32
N PHE A 397 -20.50 -0.09 12.32
CA PHE A 397 -20.96 -1.11 11.38
C PHE A 397 -21.19 -2.47 12.05
N THR A 398 -20.35 -2.83 13.03
CA THR A 398 -20.54 -4.05 13.83
C THR A 398 -21.85 -3.99 14.61
N LEU A 399 -22.16 -2.85 15.24
CA LEU A 399 -23.42 -2.64 15.97
C LEU A 399 -24.64 -2.69 15.03
N ILE A 400 -24.56 -2.09 13.85
CA ILE A 400 -25.61 -2.16 12.83
C ILE A 400 -25.81 -3.61 12.36
N GLY A 401 -24.73 -4.34 12.08
CA GLY A 401 -24.79 -5.73 11.65
C GLY A 401 -25.41 -6.64 12.70
N LEU A 402 -25.03 -6.49 13.96
CA LEU A 402 -25.61 -7.23 15.08
C LEU A 402 -27.08 -6.88 15.34
N ASN A 403 -27.49 -5.62 15.10
CA ASN A 403 -28.90 -5.22 15.15
C ASN A 403 -29.72 -5.89 14.02
N LEU A 404 -29.19 -5.95 12.79
CA LEU A 404 -29.83 -6.64 11.67
C LEU A 404 -29.85 -8.17 11.85
N ALA A 405 -28.86 -8.74 12.53
CA ALA A 405 -28.82 -10.16 12.90
C ALA A 405 -29.81 -10.51 14.04
N GLY A 406 -30.54 -9.53 14.57
CA GLY A 406 -31.54 -9.75 15.62
C GLY A 406 -30.95 -10.09 16.99
N VAL A 407 -29.64 -9.92 17.18
CA VAL A 407 -28.94 -10.20 18.46
C VAL A 407 -29.39 -9.20 19.54
N PHE A 408 -29.79 -7.99 19.13
CA PHE A 408 -30.42 -6.99 19.98
C PHE A 408 -31.36 -6.10 19.18
N GLU A 409 -32.60 -5.93 19.65
CA GLU A 409 -33.48 -4.86 19.14
C GLU A 409 -33.04 -3.55 19.79
N LEU A 410 -32.64 -2.54 19.00
CA LEU A 410 -32.33 -1.19 19.53
C LEU A 410 -33.49 -0.61 20.37
N ARG A 411 -34.72 -1.10 20.15
CA ARG A 411 -35.93 -0.74 20.88
C ARG A 411 -35.97 -1.27 22.32
N THR A 412 -35.19 -2.30 22.69
CA THR A 412 -35.15 -2.85 24.05
C THR A 412 -34.04 -2.26 24.93
N VAL A 413 -33.06 -1.57 24.34
CA VAL A 413 -31.86 -1.06 25.05
C VAL A 413 -31.91 0.46 25.29
N LEU A 414 -32.62 1.22 24.45
CA LEU A 414 -32.78 2.68 24.60
C LEU A 414 -34.09 3.01 25.32
N PRO A 415 -34.09 3.80 26.42
CA PRO A 415 -35.31 4.25 27.07
C PRO A 415 -36.18 5.03 26.07
N GLY A 416 -37.51 4.93 26.20
CA GLY A 416 -38.47 5.49 25.24
C GLY A 416 -38.36 7.01 24.98
N SER A 417 -37.59 7.73 25.79
CA SER A 417 -37.23 9.15 25.59
C SER A 417 -36.12 9.37 24.55
N ALA A 418 -35.21 8.41 24.34
CA ALA A 418 -34.12 8.47 23.37
C ALA A 418 -34.48 7.79 22.02
N ALA A 419 -35.38 6.80 22.05
CA ALA A 419 -35.95 6.18 20.84
C ALA A 419 -36.93 7.11 20.08
N GLY A 420 -37.18 8.31 20.61
CA GLY A 420 -38.09 9.32 20.10
C GLY A 420 -37.39 10.54 19.49
N TRP A 421 -36.18 10.41 18.95
CA TRP A 421 -35.61 11.44 18.05
C TRP A 421 -36.28 11.46 16.66
N GLN A 422 -37.52 10.97 16.57
CA GLN A 422 -38.43 11.34 15.50
C GLN A 422 -38.79 12.82 15.71
N LEU A 423 -38.05 13.72 15.08
CA LEU A 423 -38.43 15.13 15.01
C LEU A 423 -39.90 15.20 14.61
N ARG A 424 -40.69 16.04 15.29
CA ARG A 424 -42.14 16.20 15.03
C ARG A 424 -42.48 16.56 13.58
N HIS A 425 -41.47 16.87 12.76
CA HIS A 425 -41.57 17.19 11.35
C HIS A 425 -40.91 16.09 10.48
N PRO A 426 -41.69 15.37 9.64
CA PRO A 426 -41.19 14.33 8.73
C PRO A 426 -40.07 14.79 7.80
N ALA A 427 -40.08 16.07 7.42
CA ALA A 427 -39.03 16.67 6.57
C ALA A 427 -37.68 16.80 7.29
N ALA A 428 -37.70 17.14 8.59
CA ALA A 428 -36.46 17.31 9.36
C ALA A 428 -35.79 15.96 9.65
N ASP A 429 -36.58 14.93 9.91
CA ASP A 429 -36.10 13.54 10.00
C ASP A 429 -35.48 13.06 8.69
N ALA A 430 -36.16 13.34 7.56
CA ALA A 430 -35.63 13.04 6.23
C ALA A 430 -34.31 13.78 5.91
N PHE A 431 -34.15 15.02 6.39
CA PHE A 431 -32.92 15.79 6.25
C PHE A 431 -31.77 15.20 7.06
N LEU A 432 -31.98 14.88 8.34
CA LEU A 432 -30.94 14.28 9.20
C LEU A 432 -30.52 12.88 8.72
N THR A 433 -31.46 12.08 8.23
CA THR A 433 -31.12 10.80 7.59
C THR A 433 -30.27 10.98 6.33
N GLY A 434 -30.40 12.11 5.63
CA GLY A 434 -29.52 12.52 4.53
C GLY A 434 -28.09 12.77 5.00
N ILE A 435 -27.91 13.52 6.08
CA ILE A 435 -26.59 13.78 6.68
C ILE A 435 -25.92 12.48 7.14
N LEU A 436 -26.68 11.63 7.85
CA LEU A 436 -26.19 10.35 8.34
C LEU A 436 -25.77 9.42 7.19
N ALA A 437 -26.49 9.45 6.07
CA ALA A 437 -26.14 8.68 4.88
C ALA A 437 -24.77 9.11 4.31
N VAL A 438 -24.43 10.40 4.30
CA VAL A 438 -23.11 10.88 3.85
C VAL A 438 -21.99 10.33 4.75
N ALA A 439 -22.17 10.36 6.07
CA ALA A 439 -21.18 9.86 7.01
C ALA A 439 -20.92 8.35 6.86
N ILE A 440 -21.99 7.56 6.73
CA ILE A 440 -21.91 6.10 6.61
C ILE A 440 -21.45 5.66 5.22
N ALA A 441 -21.76 6.41 4.17
CA ALA A 441 -21.33 6.10 2.80
C ALA A 441 -19.89 6.54 2.50
N SER A 442 -19.30 7.43 3.30
CA SER A 442 -17.92 7.92 3.09
C SER A 442 -16.87 6.82 2.90
N PRO A 443 -16.88 5.66 3.60
CA PRO A 443 -15.86 4.64 3.47
C PRO A 443 -15.95 3.84 2.16
N CYS A 444 -17.17 3.52 1.72
CA CYS A 444 -17.39 2.77 0.48
C CYS A 444 -17.28 3.65 -0.79
N THR A 445 -17.52 4.96 -0.65
CA THR A 445 -17.43 5.91 -1.78
C THR A 445 -16.08 6.60 -1.90
N ALA A 446 -15.17 6.40 -0.93
CA ALA A 446 -13.86 7.06 -0.89
C ALA A 446 -13.03 6.91 -2.18
N PRO A 447 -12.89 5.71 -2.79
CA PRO A 447 -12.09 5.54 -4.02
C PRO A 447 -12.67 6.32 -5.22
N PHE A 448 -14.00 6.38 -5.32
CA PHE A 448 -14.69 7.04 -6.44
C PHE A 448 -14.75 8.57 -6.26
N MET A 449 -14.90 9.04 -5.01
CA MET A 449 -14.93 10.47 -4.68
C MET A 449 -13.58 11.15 -4.84
N GLY A 450 -12.47 10.46 -4.62
CA GLY A 450 -11.13 11.01 -4.87
C GLY A 450 -10.94 11.46 -6.33
N ALA A 451 -11.36 10.61 -7.29
CA ALA A 451 -11.29 10.93 -8.72
C ALA A 451 -12.22 12.09 -9.12
N ALA A 452 -13.46 12.09 -8.61
CA ALA A 452 -14.45 13.13 -8.90
C ALA A 452 -14.01 14.51 -8.36
N LEU A 453 -13.46 14.56 -7.15
CA LEU A 453 -12.93 15.79 -6.56
C LEU A 453 -11.65 16.25 -7.26
N GLY A 454 -10.76 15.34 -7.64
CA GLY A 454 -9.58 15.66 -8.45
C GLY A 454 -9.97 16.33 -9.77
N PHE A 455 -10.96 15.80 -10.46
CA PHE A 455 -11.52 16.40 -11.67
C PHE A 455 -12.21 17.75 -11.39
N ALA A 456 -13.02 17.86 -10.34
CA ALA A 456 -13.67 19.13 -9.96
C ALA A 456 -12.68 20.26 -9.66
N LEU A 457 -11.53 19.94 -9.06
CA LEU A 457 -10.45 20.89 -8.82
C LEU A 457 -9.79 21.38 -10.13
N THR A 458 -9.77 20.55 -11.17
CA THR A 458 -9.30 20.97 -12.51
C THR A 458 -10.32 21.80 -13.28
N LEU A 459 -11.61 21.71 -12.91
CA LEU A 459 -12.70 22.46 -13.55
C LEU A 459 -12.93 23.86 -12.98
N PHE A 460 -12.22 24.26 -11.91
CA PHE A 460 -12.53 25.49 -11.20
C PHE A 460 -12.17 26.75 -12.02
N PHE A 461 -13.19 27.25 -12.70
CA PHE A 461 -13.29 28.51 -13.43
C PHE A 461 -13.33 29.70 -12.45
N PHE A 462 -12.30 29.90 -11.62
CA PHE A 462 -12.17 31.09 -10.76
C PHE A 462 -10.70 31.49 -10.50
N VAL A 463 -9.97 31.68 -11.59
CA VAL A 463 -8.86 32.66 -11.69
C VAL A 463 -9.21 33.46 -12.94
N PRO A 464 -9.73 34.72 -12.84
CA PRO A 464 -8.90 35.83 -12.35
C PRO A 464 -9.67 36.92 -11.56
N HIS A 465 -9.14 37.39 -10.43
CA HIS A 465 -9.35 38.80 -10.01
C HIS A 465 -8.39 39.32 -8.91
N ILE A 466 -7.41 38.53 -8.45
CA ILE A 466 -6.46 38.98 -7.40
C ILE A 466 -5.30 39.85 -7.94
N GLU A 467 -5.14 40.03 -9.26
CA GLU A 467 -4.09 40.92 -9.81
C GLU A 467 -4.48 42.41 -9.91
N LEU A 468 -5.72 42.83 -9.60
CA LEU A 468 -6.13 44.23 -9.79
C LEU A 468 -5.98 45.14 -8.54
N VAL A 469 -5.39 44.67 -7.43
CA VAL A 469 -5.22 45.47 -6.19
C VAL A 469 -3.74 45.65 -5.79
N ARG A 470 -2.79 45.23 -6.63
CA ARG A 470 -1.35 45.51 -6.42
C ARG A 470 -0.76 46.58 -7.35
N GLY A 471 -1.62 47.26 -8.11
CA GLY A 471 -1.26 48.43 -8.90
C GLY A 471 -1.98 49.68 -8.41
N LEU A 472 -1.62 50.16 -7.21
CA LEU A 472 -1.67 51.57 -6.78
C LEU A 472 -0.76 51.75 -5.56
#